data_AF-A0A238VL44-F1
#
_entry.id   AF-A0A238VL44-F1
#
_cell.length_a   1.000
_cell.length_b   1.000
_cell.length_c   1.000
_cell.angle_alpha   90.00
_cell.angle_beta   90.00
_cell.angle_gamma   90.00
#
_symmetry.space_group_name_H-M   'P 1'
#
loop_
_entity.id
_entity.type
_entity.pdbx_description
1 polymer ?
#
loop_
_entity_poly.entity_id
_entity_poly.type
_entity_poly.pdbx_seq_one_letter_code
_entity_poly.pdbx_strand_id
1 'polypeptide(L)'
;MTVTRWETEPLAPVQARPDWFDHEDAGGRVRFLDAEGSIPDGRSDSPDLIARADFDADRLLYLAGGGPDAGCHRLVVDDVTLDGEALSIDAHVECESGMAAQVITYPAAVLWVPDTKATRVTASITDGWDRTHTDTASIG
;
A
#
# COMPACT_ATOMS: atom_id res chain seq x y z
N MET A 1 -9.18 16.17 -7.81
CA MET A 1 -8.54 17.18 -6.93
C MET A 1 -7.47 16.48 -6.11
N THR A 2 -6.28 17.07 -5.96
CA THR A 2 -5.25 16.51 -5.07
C THR A 2 -5.73 16.57 -3.62
N VAL A 3 -5.66 15.44 -2.92
CA VAL A 3 -5.96 15.37 -1.50
C VAL A 3 -4.73 15.84 -0.76
N THR A 4 -4.85 16.95 -0.03
CA THR A 4 -3.72 17.54 0.70
C THR A 4 -3.61 17.05 2.13
N ARG A 5 -4.63 16.33 2.62
CA ARG A 5 -4.67 15.76 3.96
C ARG A 5 -4.82 14.25 3.84
N TRP A 6 -3.71 13.55 3.96
CA TRP A 6 -3.62 12.10 4.10
C TRP A 6 -2.39 11.78 4.95
N GLU A 7 -2.39 10.63 5.61
CA GLU A 7 -1.26 10.14 6.40
C GLU A 7 -0.93 8.71 5.97
N THR A 8 0.35 8.34 6.04
CA THR A 8 0.79 6.97 5.81
C THR A 8 1.59 6.43 6.98
N GLU A 9 1.46 5.13 7.19
CA GLU A 9 2.23 4.38 8.16
C GLU A 9 2.85 3.17 7.48
N PRO A 10 4.20 3.09 7.41
CA PRO A 10 4.86 1.96 6.79
C PRO A 10 4.70 0.71 7.67
N LEU A 11 4.49 -0.44 7.04
CA LEU A 11 4.45 -1.74 7.69
C LEU A 11 5.79 -2.45 7.49
N ALA A 12 6.18 -3.32 8.43
CA ALA A 12 7.44 -4.02 8.37
C ALA A 12 7.48 -4.93 7.11
N PRO A 13 8.52 -4.89 6.26
CA PRO A 13 8.57 -5.72 5.07
C PRO A 13 8.56 -7.21 5.45
N VAL A 14 7.76 -8.01 4.74
CA VAL A 14 7.74 -9.47 4.93
C VAL A 14 8.58 -10.16 3.86
N GLN A 15 9.06 -11.36 4.15
CA GLN A 15 9.83 -12.20 3.21
C GLN A 15 9.07 -13.47 2.81
N ALA A 16 7.93 -13.73 3.45
CA ALA A 16 7.00 -14.76 3.02
C ALA A 16 6.23 -14.23 1.80
N ARG A 17 6.21 -15.02 0.72
CA ARG A 17 5.49 -14.66 -0.50
C ARG A 17 3.99 -14.48 -0.19
N PRO A 18 3.40 -13.31 -0.44
CA PRO A 18 1.98 -13.09 -0.24
C PRO A 18 1.17 -13.64 -1.42
N ASP A 19 -0.10 -13.97 -1.16
CA ASP A 19 -0.98 -14.63 -2.13
C ASP A 19 -1.26 -13.76 -3.37
N TRP A 20 -1.14 -12.44 -3.25
CA TRP A 20 -1.35 -11.50 -4.35
C TRP A 20 -0.15 -11.36 -5.29
N PHE A 21 1.03 -11.89 -4.91
CA PHE A 21 2.25 -11.75 -5.71
C PHE A 21 2.43 -12.97 -6.62
N ASP A 22 2.12 -12.84 -7.91
CA ASP A 22 2.37 -13.87 -8.93
C ASP A 22 3.63 -13.60 -9.76
N HIS A 23 4.41 -14.65 -10.03
CA HIS A 23 5.79 -14.55 -10.55
C HIS A 23 5.91 -14.00 -11.98
N GLU A 24 4.81 -13.79 -12.71
CA GLU A 24 4.87 -13.38 -14.11
C GLU A 24 4.91 -11.85 -14.30
N ASP A 25 4.38 -11.06 -13.35
CA ASP A 25 4.41 -9.59 -13.37
C ASP A 25 4.37 -9.06 -11.92
N ALA A 26 5.47 -8.44 -11.46
CA ALA A 26 5.76 -8.21 -10.04
C ALA A 26 4.84 -7.19 -9.31
N GLY A 27 3.64 -7.67 -8.96
CA GLY A 27 2.58 -7.11 -8.12
C GLY A 27 2.84 -5.82 -7.33
N GLY A 28 2.15 -4.77 -7.73
CA GLY A 28 1.58 -3.83 -6.77
C GLY A 28 0.23 -4.33 -6.28
N ARG A 29 -0.17 -3.98 -5.05
CA ARG A 29 -1.46 -4.34 -4.48
C ARG A 29 -2.10 -3.14 -3.81
N VAL A 30 -3.41 -2.96 -4.01
CA VAL A 30 -4.24 -2.04 -3.22
C VAL A 30 -5.50 -2.74 -2.70
N ARG A 31 -5.91 -2.43 -1.46
CA ARG A 31 -7.14 -2.94 -0.86
C ARG A 31 -7.72 -1.96 0.16
N PHE A 32 -9.05 -1.84 0.20
CA PHE A 32 -9.75 -1.17 1.31
C PHE A 32 -9.64 -1.98 2.60
N LEU A 33 -9.39 -1.27 3.71
CA LEU A 33 -9.41 -1.81 5.06
C LEU A 33 -10.73 -1.40 5.73
N ASP A 34 -11.41 -2.37 6.32
CA ASP A 34 -12.72 -2.22 6.96
C ASP A 34 -12.68 -2.44 8.48
N ALA A 35 -11.54 -2.90 9.02
CA ALA A 35 -11.30 -3.07 10.45
C ALA A 35 -9.80 -3.21 10.77
N GLU A 36 -9.42 -3.08 12.05
CA GLU A 36 -8.05 -3.31 12.56
C GLU A 36 -7.47 -4.68 12.15
N GLY A 37 -8.30 -5.73 12.15
CA GLY A 37 -7.87 -7.09 11.77
C GLY A 37 -7.79 -7.36 10.27
N SER A 38 -8.02 -6.36 9.41
CA SER A 38 -8.12 -6.55 7.96
C SER A 38 -6.79 -6.45 7.21
N ILE A 39 -5.69 -6.13 7.92
CA ILE A 39 -4.35 -6.10 7.33
C ILE A 39 -3.97 -7.51 6.84
N PRO A 40 -3.64 -7.68 5.55
CA PRO A 40 -3.37 -8.98 4.96
C PRO A 40 -1.95 -9.50 5.28
N ASP A 41 -1.62 -10.66 4.72
CA ASP A 41 -0.26 -11.23 4.66
C ASP A 41 0.33 -11.64 6.03
N GLY A 42 -0.54 -11.97 7.00
CA GLY A 42 -0.13 -12.47 8.31
C GLY A 42 0.65 -11.44 9.15
N ARG A 43 0.56 -10.15 8.79
CA ARG A 43 1.21 -9.06 9.50
C ARG A 43 0.61 -8.92 10.89
N SER A 44 1.48 -8.79 11.90
CA SER A 44 1.08 -8.49 13.28
C SER A 44 1.16 -6.99 13.60
N ASP A 45 1.53 -6.17 12.62
CA ASP A 45 1.59 -4.73 12.76
C ASP A 45 0.21 -4.20 13.15
N SER A 46 0.15 -3.31 14.14
CA SER A 46 -1.08 -2.63 14.59
C SER A 46 -0.86 -1.15 14.39
N PRO A 47 -1.01 -0.64 13.15
CA PRO A 47 -0.71 0.74 12.84
C PRO A 47 -1.66 1.69 13.57
N ASP A 48 -1.08 2.71 14.20
CA ASP A 48 -1.81 3.71 14.97
C ASP A 48 -2.86 4.44 14.10
N LEU A 49 -2.60 4.55 12.80
CA LEU A 49 -3.56 5.11 11.85
C LEU A 49 -4.90 4.39 11.82
N ILE A 50 -4.92 3.06 12.00
CA ILE A 50 -6.19 2.34 11.95
C ILE A 50 -7.03 2.61 13.20
N ALA A 51 -6.42 2.66 14.37
CA ALA A 51 -7.10 2.97 15.63
C ALA A 51 -7.69 4.39 15.66
N ARG A 52 -7.19 5.30 14.81
CA ARG A 52 -7.63 6.70 14.72
C ARG A 52 -8.75 6.94 13.70
N ALA A 53 -8.93 6.03 12.74
CA ALA A 53 -9.83 6.26 11.63
C ALA A 53 -11.30 6.11 12.03
N ASP A 54 -12.14 7.01 11.53
CA ASP A 54 -13.58 6.83 11.53
C ASP A 54 -14.00 6.13 10.23
N PHE A 55 -14.21 4.81 10.26
CA PHE A 55 -14.51 4.02 9.05
C PHE A 55 -15.79 4.45 8.32
N ASP A 56 -16.71 5.18 8.97
CA ASP A 56 -17.91 5.72 8.33
C ASP A 56 -17.60 6.97 7.49
N ALA A 57 -16.58 7.73 7.85
CA ALA A 57 -16.21 9.03 7.26
C ALA A 57 -14.90 9.00 6.45
N ASP A 58 -14.00 8.10 6.79
CA ASP A 58 -12.63 8.02 6.28
C ASP A 58 -12.45 6.81 5.37
N ARG A 59 -11.33 6.76 4.66
CA ARG A 59 -10.87 5.56 3.97
C ARG A 59 -9.48 5.16 4.42
N LEU A 60 -9.36 3.89 4.73
CA LEU A 60 -8.09 3.22 4.99
C LEU A 60 -7.80 2.25 3.85
N LEU A 61 -6.56 2.27 3.40
CA LEU A 61 -6.08 1.47 2.30
C LEU A 61 -4.80 0.75 2.71
N TYR A 62 -4.73 -0.53 2.37
CA TYR A 62 -3.48 -1.27 2.34
C TYR A 62 -2.87 -1.16 0.94
N LEU A 63 -1.61 -0.78 0.89
CA LEU A 63 -0.80 -0.73 -0.32
C LEU A 63 0.42 -1.63 -0.12
N ALA A 64 0.82 -2.39 -1.13
CA ALA A 64 2.03 -3.20 -1.09
C ALA A 64 2.71 -3.27 -2.45
N GLY A 65 4.02 -3.53 -2.44
CA GLY A 65 4.83 -3.79 -3.62
C GLY A 65 5.88 -4.86 -3.34
N GLY A 66 6.50 -5.40 -4.38
CA GLY A 66 7.62 -6.34 -4.26
C GLY A 66 8.97 -5.66 -4.45
N GLY A 67 10.04 -6.25 -3.91
CA GLY A 67 11.41 -5.82 -4.18
C GLY A 67 12.40 -7.00 -4.24
N PRO A 68 13.49 -6.88 -5.01
CA PRO A 68 14.44 -7.98 -5.25
C PRO A 68 15.24 -8.44 -4.04
N ASP A 69 15.40 -7.57 -3.04
CA ASP A 69 16.35 -7.78 -1.95
C ASP A 69 15.87 -7.18 -0.62
N ALA A 70 16.63 -7.49 0.43
CA ALA A 70 16.36 -7.00 1.77
C ALA A 70 16.52 -5.47 1.95
N GLY A 71 17.11 -4.77 0.97
CA GLY A 71 17.21 -3.31 0.96
C GLY A 71 15.91 -2.62 0.58
N CYS A 72 15.01 -3.30 -0.14
CA CYS A 72 13.67 -2.82 -0.46
C CYS A 72 12.73 -2.95 0.74
N HIS A 73 12.80 -1.97 1.64
CA HIS A 73 12.30 -2.11 3.00
C HIS A 73 11.05 -1.28 3.28
N ARG A 74 10.67 -0.37 2.36
CA ARG A 74 9.57 0.57 2.59
C ARG A 74 8.75 0.80 1.33
N LEU A 75 7.44 0.97 1.52
CA LEU A 75 6.55 1.51 0.50
C LEU A 75 6.23 2.97 0.86
N VAL A 76 6.40 3.88 -0.11
CA VAL A 76 6.18 5.31 0.03
C VAL A 76 5.02 5.71 -0.88
N VAL A 77 4.07 6.47 -0.35
CA VAL A 77 3.00 7.09 -1.14
C VAL A 77 3.44 8.50 -1.52
N ASP A 78 3.37 8.80 -2.81
CA ASP A 78 3.85 10.05 -3.39
C ASP A 78 2.72 11.06 -3.58
N ASP A 79 1.59 10.59 -4.11
CA ASP A 79 0.42 11.41 -4.36
C ASP A 79 -0.89 10.65 -4.14
N VAL A 80 -1.91 11.41 -3.75
CA VAL A 80 -3.27 10.92 -3.59
C VAL A 80 -4.20 11.96 -4.19
N THR A 81 -4.98 11.54 -5.19
CA THR A 81 -6.01 12.38 -5.80
C THR A 81 -7.38 11.74 -5.62
N LEU A 82 -8.39 12.59 -5.46
CA LEU A 82 -9.79 12.20 -5.36
C LEU A 82 -10.59 12.85 -6.49
N ASP A 83 -11.30 12.03 -7.26
CA ASP A 83 -12.27 12.47 -8.26
C ASP A 83 -13.63 11.80 -7.99
N GLY A 84 -14.57 12.57 -7.45
CA GLY A 84 -15.84 12.04 -6.96
C GLY A 84 -15.63 10.98 -5.87
N GLU A 85 -15.98 9.73 -6.18
CA GLU A 85 -15.82 8.58 -5.29
C GLU A 85 -14.64 7.66 -5.68
N ALA A 86 -13.73 8.14 -6.53
CA ALA A 86 -12.57 7.39 -6.98
C ALA A 86 -11.26 8.03 -6.47
N LEU A 87 -10.46 7.24 -5.76
CA LEU A 87 -9.08 7.59 -5.40
C LEU A 87 -8.12 7.14 -6.50
N SER A 88 -7.15 7.97 -6.84
CA SER A 88 -5.96 7.58 -7.60
C SER A 88 -4.73 7.82 -6.75
N ILE A 89 -3.87 6.82 -6.64
CA ILE A 89 -2.69 6.82 -5.76
C ILE A 89 -1.46 6.52 -6.60
N ASP A 90 -0.40 7.28 -6.38
CA ASP A 90 0.93 6.96 -6.88
C ASP A 90 1.84 6.62 -5.69
N ALA A 91 2.59 5.53 -5.80
CA ALA A 91 3.47 5.04 -4.75
C ALA A 91 4.69 4.33 -5.35
N HIS A 92 5.75 4.19 -4.56
CA HIS A 92 6.95 3.44 -4.92
C HIS A 92 7.55 2.65 -3.76
N VAL A 93 8.29 1.60 -4.10
CA VAL A 93 9.14 0.86 -3.17
C VAL A 93 10.48 1.57 -3.06
N GLU A 94 10.83 1.96 -1.84
CA GLU A 94 12.13 2.56 -1.53
C GLU A 94 13.13 1.45 -1.14
N CYS A 95 14.26 1.42 -1.85
CA CYS A 95 15.34 0.47 -1.64
C CYS A 95 16.63 1.18 -1.20
N GLU A 96 17.26 0.68 -0.13
CA GLU A 96 18.58 1.14 0.31
C GLU A 96 19.71 0.34 -0.33
N SER A 97 20.69 1.05 -0.90
CA SER A 97 21.89 0.42 -1.45
C SER A 97 22.78 -0.15 -0.35
N GLY A 98 23.30 -1.37 -0.53
CA GLY A 98 24.32 -1.98 0.34
C GLY A 98 23.84 -3.19 1.16
N MET A 99 22.56 -3.51 1.12
CA MET A 99 22.00 -4.75 1.68
C MET A 99 22.15 -5.89 0.66
N ALA A 100 22.94 -6.92 1.00
CA ALA A 100 23.38 -7.95 0.04
C ALA A 100 22.53 -9.24 0.04
N ALA A 101 21.46 -9.32 0.84
CA ALA A 101 20.64 -10.52 0.90
C ALA A 101 19.67 -10.54 -0.29
N GLN A 102 19.90 -11.46 -1.23
CA GLN A 102 19.02 -11.75 -2.37
C GLN A 102 17.77 -12.51 -1.89
N VAL A 103 16.95 -11.82 -1.09
CA VAL A 103 15.66 -12.32 -0.61
C VAL A 103 14.61 -11.31 -1.03
N ILE A 104 13.61 -11.78 -1.79
CA ILE A 104 12.48 -10.94 -2.19
C ILE A 104 11.77 -10.45 -0.93
N THR A 105 11.52 -9.15 -0.89
CA THR A 105 10.79 -8.47 0.18
C THR A 105 9.48 -7.92 -0.34
N TYR A 106 8.51 -7.80 0.57
CA TYR A 106 7.18 -7.27 0.29
C TYR A 106 6.89 -6.12 1.26
N PRO A 107 7.43 -4.92 1.01
CA PRO A 107 7.07 -3.73 1.78
C PRO A 107 5.61 -3.33 1.54
N ALA A 108 5.01 -2.76 2.58
CA ALA A 108 3.63 -2.29 2.54
C ALA A 108 3.45 -1.03 3.39
N ALA A 109 2.33 -0.36 3.19
CA ALA A 109 1.92 0.78 4.01
C ALA A 109 0.40 0.78 4.19
N VAL A 110 -0.04 1.37 5.30
CA VAL A 110 -1.42 1.82 5.47
C VAL A 110 -1.50 3.29 5.07
N LEU A 111 -2.45 3.62 4.23
CA LEU A 111 -2.81 4.98 3.86
C LEU A 111 -4.16 5.34 4.47
N TRP A 112 -4.19 6.43 5.23
CA TRP A 112 -5.40 7.04 5.76
C TRP A 112 -5.74 8.29 4.96
N VAL A 113 -6.94 8.30 4.40
CA VAL A 113 -7.53 9.45 3.71
C VAL A 113 -8.79 9.87 4.47
N PRO A 114 -8.74 10.97 5.24
CA PRO A 114 -9.89 11.45 5.99
C PRO A 114 -10.99 12.04 5.10
N ASP A 115 -12.22 12.09 5.63
CA ASP A 115 -13.35 12.84 5.07
C ASP A 115 -13.68 12.48 3.60
N THR A 116 -13.54 11.21 3.21
CA THR A 116 -13.81 10.74 1.85
C THR A 116 -14.73 9.53 1.83
N LYS A 117 -15.67 9.54 0.88
CA LYS A 117 -16.58 8.43 0.62
C LYS A 117 -16.14 7.56 -0.55
N ALA A 118 -14.87 7.63 -0.94
CA ALA A 118 -14.37 6.88 -2.09
C ALA A 118 -14.72 5.39 -1.99
N THR A 119 -15.38 4.88 -3.02
CA THR A 119 -15.79 3.48 -3.13
C THR A 119 -14.90 2.71 -4.11
N ARG A 120 -14.06 3.42 -4.86
CA ARG A 120 -13.09 2.87 -5.79
C ARG A 120 -11.71 3.48 -5.55
N VAL A 121 -10.67 2.68 -5.76
CA VAL A 121 -9.28 3.10 -5.76
C VAL A 121 -8.55 2.47 -6.93
N THR A 122 -7.69 3.26 -7.57
CA THR A 122 -6.66 2.80 -8.50
C THR A 122 -5.31 3.22 -7.93
N ALA A 123 -4.37 2.29 -7.84
CA ALA A 123 -3.02 2.57 -7.37
C ALA A 123 -2.00 2.22 -8.46
N SER A 124 -1.13 3.16 -8.79
CA SER A 124 0.08 2.95 -9.59
C SER A 124 1.25 2.79 -8.64
N ILE A 125 1.83 1.60 -8.56
CA ILE A 125 2.87 1.24 -7.60
C ILE A 125 4.13 0.85 -8.36
N THR A 126 5.21 1.60 -8.17
CA THR A 126 6.53 1.26 -8.72
C THR A 126 7.25 0.32 -7.76
N ASP A 127 7.55 -0.90 -8.21
CA ASP A 127 8.21 -1.93 -7.43
C ASP A 127 9.73 -1.70 -7.28
N GLY A 128 10.40 -2.54 -6.50
CA GLY A 128 11.86 -2.47 -6.31
C GLY A 128 12.69 -2.90 -7.54
N TRP A 129 12.04 -3.27 -8.65
CA TRP A 129 12.66 -3.51 -9.95
C TRP A 129 12.43 -2.34 -10.93
N ASP A 130 11.97 -1.20 -10.43
CA ASP A 130 11.60 -0.01 -11.21
C ASP A 130 10.49 -0.28 -12.25
N ARG A 131 9.57 -1.22 -11.96
CA ARG A 131 8.39 -1.48 -12.79
C ARG A 131 7.15 -0.95 -12.12
N THR A 132 6.33 -0.21 -12.87
CA THR A 132 5.06 0.29 -12.38
C THR A 132 3.93 -0.68 -12.67
N HIS A 133 3.14 -0.98 -11.64
CA HIS A 133 1.97 -1.84 -11.69
C HIS A 133 0.73 -1.06 -11.32
N THR A 134 -0.37 -1.29 -12.04
CA THR A 134 -1.66 -0.68 -11.71
C THR A 134 -2.57 -1.74 -11.12
N ASP A 135 -3.03 -1.51 -9.89
CA ASP A 135 -4.05 -2.34 -9.24
C ASP A 135 -5.29 -1.50 -8.92
N THR A 136 -6.44 -2.17 -8.83
CA THR A 136 -7.72 -1.52 -8.55
C THR A 136 -8.52 -2.28 -7.51
N ALA A 137 -9.16 -1.55 -6.60
CA ALA A 137 -10.09 -2.13 -5.63
C ALA A 137 -11.37 -1.31 -5.54
N SER A 138 -12.45 -1.96 -5.12
CA SER A 138 -13.73 -1.31 -4.87
C SER A 138 -14.49 -1.95 -3.72
N ILE A 139 -15.27 -1.14 -3.01
CA ILE A 139 -16.26 -1.57 -2.01
C ILE A 139 -17.66 -1.28 -2.57
N GLY A 140 -18.62 -2.19 -2.30
CA GLY A 140 -19.98 -2.15 -2.82
C GLY A 140 -21.00 -1.60 -1.84
#